data_AF-A0AAD5CH32-F1
#
_entry.id   AF-A0AAD5CH32-F1
#
_cell.length_a   1.000
_cell.length_b   1.000
_cell.length_c   1.000
_cell.angle_alpha   90.00
_cell.angle_beta   90.00
_cell.angle_gamma   90.00
#
_symmetry.space_group_name_H-M   'P 1'
#
loop_
_entity.id
_entity.type
_entity.pdbx_description
1 polymer ?
#
loop_
_entity_poly.entity_id
_entity_poly.type
_entity_poly.pdbx_seq_one_letter_code
_entity_poly.pdbx_strand_id
1 'polypeptide(L)'
;MKSFMSFAKNPLLSPIKHFIHPDFHKFYEKMRPIDRPLFLIVHGVDKSRIGWHRFPVFLGLTYLGIRRNLHDKYNLLNVGNTPVGDRYDNLKEGASSEGTFFGRNMVPVDKKDKVSIGISTI
;
A
#
# COMPACT_ATOMS: atom_id res chain seq x y z
N MET A 1 -25.41 -14.79 22.82
CA MET A 1 -24.39 -13.80 22.39
C MET A 1 -23.96 -13.98 20.92
N LYS A 2 -24.88 -13.96 19.94
CA LYS A 2 -24.54 -14.03 18.49
C LYS A 2 -25.25 -12.97 17.62
N SER A 3 -26.09 -12.11 18.20
CA SER A 3 -27.00 -11.25 17.42
C SER A 3 -26.58 -9.77 17.34
N PHE A 4 -25.70 -9.27 18.22
CA PHE A 4 -25.34 -7.84 18.23
C PHE A 4 -24.28 -7.43 17.19
N MET A 5 -23.54 -8.37 16.59
CA MET A 5 -22.50 -8.08 15.59
C MET A 5 -23.03 -7.95 14.14
N SER A 6 -24.30 -8.26 13.88
CA SER A 6 -24.85 -8.25 12.52
C SER A 6 -25.42 -6.90 12.07
N PHE A 7 -25.90 -6.08 13.01
CA PHE A 7 -26.66 -4.87 12.69
C PHE A 7 -25.80 -3.62 12.40
N ALA A 8 -24.52 -3.61 12.78
CA ALA A 8 -23.62 -2.46 12.59
C ALA A 8 -22.92 -2.39 11.22
N LYS A 9 -23.26 -3.27 10.27
CA LYS A 9 -22.51 -3.40 9.00
C LYS A 9 -22.98 -2.45 7.88
N ASN A 10 -24.12 -1.78 8.01
CA ASN A 10 -24.70 -1.07 6.85
C ASN A 10 -24.68 0.47 6.89
N PRO A 11 -24.79 1.19 8.02
CA PRO A 11 -24.67 2.66 8.01
C PRO A 11 -23.23 3.17 8.22
N LEU A 12 -22.35 2.41 8.88
CA LEU A 12 -20.98 2.82 9.19
C LEU A 12 -20.04 2.76 7.97
N LEU A 13 -20.34 1.86 7.02
CA LEU A 13 -19.53 1.63 5.81
C LEU A 13 -19.77 2.68 4.71
N SER A 14 -20.93 3.32 4.67
CA SER A 14 -21.28 4.33 3.65
C SER A 14 -20.42 5.61 3.71
N PRO A 15 -20.25 6.28 4.88
CA PRO A 15 -19.39 7.45 4.97
C PRO A 15 -17.90 7.08 4.77
N ILE A 16 -17.49 5.86 5.16
CA ILE A 16 -16.12 5.37 4.93
C ILE A 16 -15.83 5.25 3.42
N LYS A 17 -16.76 4.73 2.62
CA LYS A 17 -16.62 4.67 1.16
C LYS A 17 -16.53 6.03 0.51
N HIS A 18 -17.27 7.03 1.01
CA HIS A 18 -17.15 8.41 0.52
C HIS A 18 -15.86 9.11 0.99
N PHE A 19 -15.32 8.69 2.14
CA PHE A 19 -14.09 9.24 2.69
C PHE A 19 -12.84 8.75 1.94
N ILE A 20 -12.83 7.46 1.57
CA ILE A 20 -11.77 6.80 0.80
C ILE A 20 -11.87 7.22 -0.68
N HIS A 21 -10.74 7.56 -1.30
CA HIS A 21 -10.73 7.83 -2.74
C HIS A 21 -11.12 6.56 -3.54
N PRO A 22 -11.89 6.65 -4.63
CA PRO A 22 -12.29 5.50 -5.45
C PRO A 22 -11.14 4.53 -5.77
N ASP A 23 -9.96 5.07 -6.08
CA ASP A 23 -8.77 4.29 -6.41
C ASP A 23 -8.26 3.37 -5.28
N PHE A 24 -8.52 3.72 -4.02
CA PHE A 24 -8.06 2.96 -2.87
C PHE A 24 -9.02 1.84 -2.45
N HIS A 25 -10.23 1.76 -3.01
CA HIS A 25 -11.23 0.76 -2.62
C HIS A 25 -10.72 -0.67 -2.83
N LYS A 26 -10.10 -0.93 -4.00
CA LYS A 26 -9.53 -2.24 -4.33
C LYS A 26 -8.41 -2.64 -3.37
N PHE A 27 -7.58 -1.69 -2.95
CA PHE A 27 -6.50 -1.93 -1.99
C PHE A 27 -7.05 -2.16 -0.58
N TYR A 28 -8.01 -1.33 -0.16
CA TYR A 28 -8.65 -1.41 1.15
C TYR A 28 -9.33 -2.76 1.39
N GLU A 29 -10.01 -3.30 0.39
CA GLU A 29 -10.66 -4.62 0.48
C GLU A 29 -9.63 -5.75 0.64
N LYS A 30 -8.47 -5.65 -0.02
CA LYS A 30 -7.39 -6.63 0.06
C LYS A 30 -6.58 -6.54 1.38
N MET A 31 -6.63 -5.41 2.08
CA MET A 31 -5.89 -5.22 3.33
C MET A 31 -6.40 -6.12 4.45
N ARG A 32 -5.49 -6.48 5.37
CA ARG A 32 -5.84 -7.23 6.58
C ARG A 32 -6.77 -6.40 7.46
N PRO A 33 -7.65 -7.04 8.25
CA PRO A 33 -8.59 -6.31 9.11
C PRO A 33 -7.93 -5.31 10.06
N ILE A 34 -6.71 -5.59 10.54
CA ILE A 34 -5.93 -4.70 11.41
C ILE A 34 -5.30 -3.51 10.66
N ASP A 35 -4.98 -3.70 9.38
CA ASP A 35 -4.31 -2.68 8.55
C ASP A 35 -5.34 -1.67 7.97
N ARG A 36 -6.61 -2.07 7.84
CA ARG A 36 -7.72 -1.20 7.41
C ARG A 36 -7.95 0.03 8.30
N PRO A 37 -8.11 -0.08 9.64
CA PRO A 37 -8.26 1.10 10.49
C PRO A 37 -7.00 1.97 10.49
N LEU A 38 -5.80 1.39 10.40
CA LEU A 38 -4.55 2.13 10.27
C LEU A 38 -4.51 2.97 8.98
N PHE A 39 -4.94 2.38 7.87
CA PHE A 39 -5.07 3.10 6.59
C PHE A 39 -6.06 4.27 6.70
N LEU A 40 -7.21 4.08 7.37
CA LEU A 40 -8.18 5.17 7.56
C LEU A 40 -7.62 6.33 8.38
N ILE A 41 -6.83 6.06 9.42
CA ILE A 41 -6.18 7.08 10.23
C ILE A 41 -5.18 7.87 9.37
N VAL A 42 -4.28 7.19 8.65
CA VAL A 42 -3.28 7.84 7.78
C VAL A 42 -3.96 8.63 6.67
N HIS A 43 -4.90 8.02 5.95
CA HIS A 43 -5.67 8.68 4.88
C HIS A 43 -6.47 9.86 5.39
N GLY A 44 -7.00 9.78 6.61
CA GLY A 44 -7.73 10.89 7.22
C GLY A 44 -6.82 12.06 7.59
N VAL A 45 -5.64 11.79 8.13
CA VAL A 45 -4.62 12.81 8.37
C VAL A 45 -4.14 13.44 7.05
N ASP A 46 -3.93 12.64 6.01
CA ASP A 46 -3.51 13.11 4.69
C ASP A 46 -4.57 13.97 4.00
N LYS A 47 -5.84 13.60 4.16
CA LYS A 47 -6.98 14.37 3.66
C LYS A 47 -7.25 15.62 4.50
N SER A 48 -6.82 15.63 5.76
CA SER A 48 -6.92 16.82 6.61
C SER A 48 -5.97 17.90 6.08
N ARG A 49 -6.46 19.13 5.92
CA ARG A 49 -5.63 20.27 5.46
C ARG A 49 -4.55 20.68 6.47
N ILE A 50 -4.53 20.06 7.65
CA ILE A 50 -3.57 20.35 8.73
C ILE A 50 -2.20 19.77 8.39
N GLY A 51 -2.14 18.58 7.77
CA GLY A 51 -0.88 17.90 7.45
C GLY A 51 -0.20 17.27 8.67
N TRP A 52 0.32 16.06 8.50
CA TRP A 52 0.94 15.26 9.58
C TRP A 52 2.15 15.93 10.26
N HIS A 53 2.86 16.78 9.52
CA HIS A 53 4.08 17.45 9.99
C HIS A 53 3.81 18.58 11.00
N ARG A 54 2.54 18.98 11.19
CA ARG A 54 2.16 20.00 12.16
C ARG A 54 1.81 19.42 13.54
N PHE A 55 1.76 18.11 13.67
CA PHE A 55 1.52 17.47 14.96
C PHE A 55 2.75 17.50 15.86
N PRO A 56 2.55 17.40 17.19
CA PRO A 56 3.61 17.08 18.13
C PRO A 56 4.46 15.89 17.66
N VAL A 57 5.76 15.92 17.98
CA VAL A 57 6.76 14.97 17.48
C VAL A 57 6.34 13.51 17.66
N PHE A 58 5.82 13.14 18.83
CA PHE A 58 5.41 11.76 19.08
C PHE A 58 4.27 11.30 18.16
N LEU A 59 3.27 12.15 17.90
CA LEU A 59 2.19 11.86 16.96
C LEU A 59 2.70 11.79 15.52
N GLY A 60 3.63 12.68 15.14
CA GLY A 60 4.29 12.65 13.84
C GLY A 60 5.06 11.34 13.62
N LEU A 61 5.81 10.88 14.62
CA LEU A 61 6.53 9.61 14.58
C LEU A 61 5.59 8.41 14.52
N THR A 62 4.50 8.41 15.30
CA THR A 62 3.47 7.36 15.23
C THR A 62 2.84 7.31 13.83
N TYR A 63 2.45 8.46 13.27
CA TYR A 63 1.93 8.54 11.90
C TYR A 63 2.92 7.98 10.88
N LEU A 64 4.20 8.39 10.97
CA LEU A 64 5.22 7.97 10.02
C LEU A 64 5.52 6.47 10.13
N GLY A 65 5.52 5.92 11.35
CA GLY A 65 5.66 4.50 11.61
C GLY A 65 4.53 3.68 11.00
N ILE A 66 3.28 4.11 11.16
CA ILE A 66 2.11 3.46 10.57
C ILE A 66 2.18 3.54 9.03
N ARG A 67 2.45 4.73 8.48
CA ARG A 67 2.55 4.93 7.03
C ARG A 67 3.64 4.06 6.40
N ARG A 68 4.82 3.99 7.03
CA ARG A 68 5.93 3.13 6.59
C ARG A 68 5.52 1.66 6.61
N ASN A 69 4.93 1.20 7.71
CA ASN A 69 4.50 -0.17 7.87
C ASN A 69 3.47 -0.60 6.79
N LEU A 70 2.53 0.28 6.44
CA LEU A 70 1.60 0.03 5.34
C LEU A 70 2.29 0.00 3.98
N HIS A 71 3.24 0.89 3.72
CA HIS A 71 4.03 0.86 2.47
C HIS A 71 4.84 -0.43 2.35
N ASP A 72 5.50 -0.89 3.41
CA ASP A 72 6.30 -2.12 3.37
C ASP A 72 5.42 -3.35 3.06
N LYS A 73 4.21 -3.40 3.60
CA LYS A 73 3.28 -4.53 3.41
C LYS A 73 2.59 -4.56 2.05
N TYR A 74 2.26 -3.40 1.49
CA TYR A 74 1.35 -3.30 0.34
C TYR A 74 1.98 -2.71 -0.91
N ASN A 75 3.13 -2.04 -0.80
CA ASN A 75 3.80 -1.42 -1.94
C ASN A 75 5.06 -2.17 -2.38
N LEU A 76 5.63 -3.09 -1.60
CA LEU A 76 6.79 -3.86 -2.04
C LEU A 76 6.35 -5.04 -2.92
N LEU A 77 6.54 -4.90 -4.23
CA LEU A 77 6.24 -5.94 -5.22
C LEU A 77 7.54 -6.60 -5.67
N ASN A 78 7.65 -7.90 -5.39
CA ASN A 78 8.73 -8.72 -5.93
C ASN A 78 8.53 -8.93 -7.44
N VAL A 79 9.62 -8.84 -8.21
CA VAL A 79 9.61 -9.04 -9.66
C VAL A 79 10.45 -10.28 -9.98
N GLY A 80 9.92 -11.17 -10.82
CA GLY A 80 10.55 -12.45 -11.14
C GLY A 80 10.40 -13.50 -10.03
N ASN A 81 11.08 -14.63 -10.20
CA ASN A 81 11.12 -15.66 -9.16
C ASN A 81 12.02 -15.19 -8.02
N THR A 82 11.50 -15.24 -6.80
CA THR A 82 12.35 -15.07 -5.62
C THR A 82 13.44 -16.15 -5.66
N PRO A 83 14.73 -15.81 -5.63
CA PRO A 83 15.77 -16.83 -5.49
C PRO A 83 15.54 -17.51 -4.14
N VAL A 84 15.04 -18.75 -4.19
CA VAL A 84 14.88 -19.59 -3.00
C VAL A 84 16.24 -20.23 -2.77
N GLY A 85 17.00 -19.69 -1.82
CA GLY A 85 18.20 -20.33 -1.32
C GLY A 85 17.84 -21.68 -0.69
N ASP A 86 18.67 -22.69 -0.90
CA ASP A 86 18.45 -24.03 -0.38
C ASP A 86 18.57 -24.03 1.15
N ARG A 87 17.43 -24.25 1.82
CA ARG A 87 17.14 -24.72 3.20
C ARG A 87 18.07 -24.38 4.40
N TYR A 88 19.04 -23.50 4.27
CA TYR A 88 19.92 -23.07 5.35
C TYR A 88 19.95 -21.54 5.41
N ASP A 89 19.06 -21.00 6.25
CA ASP A 89 19.01 -19.68 6.92
C ASP A 89 20.16 -18.67 6.72
N ASN A 90 20.58 -18.36 5.49
CA ASN A 90 21.41 -17.21 5.20
C ASN A 90 20.90 -16.56 3.92
N LEU A 91 20.07 -15.53 4.14
CA LEU A 91 19.87 -14.38 3.27
C LEU A 91 20.00 -14.67 1.77
N LYS A 92 18.88 -15.01 1.11
CA LYS A 92 18.67 -15.04 -0.36
C LYS A 92 19.98 -14.86 -1.13
N GLU A 93 20.78 -15.92 -1.23
CA GLU A 93 22.07 -15.84 -1.90
C GLU A 93 21.82 -15.36 -3.34
N GLY A 94 22.28 -14.14 -3.64
CA GLY A 94 21.98 -13.44 -4.90
C GLY A 94 20.90 -12.35 -4.86
N ALA A 95 20.26 -12.04 -3.73
CA ALA A 95 19.44 -10.83 -3.64
C ALA A 95 20.34 -9.60 -3.73
N SER A 96 20.22 -8.83 -4.82
CA SER A 96 21.11 -7.71 -5.18
C SER A 96 22.44 -8.09 -5.87
N SER A 97 22.57 -9.32 -6.39
CA SER A 97 23.68 -9.63 -7.32
C SER A 97 23.47 -8.99 -8.68
N GLU A 98 24.56 -8.85 -9.44
CA GLU A 98 24.50 -8.43 -10.83
C GLU A 98 23.56 -9.35 -11.63
N GLY A 99 22.76 -8.78 -12.54
CA GLY A 99 21.76 -9.51 -13.34
C GLY A 99 20.42 -9.78 -12.64
N THR A 100 20.19 -9.27 -11.42
CA THR A 100 18.91 -9.47 -10.71
C THR A 100 17.83 -8.47 -11.13
N PHE A 101 16.56 -8.90 -11.01
CA PHE A 101 15.42 -8.05 -11.32
C PHE A 101 15.26 -6.93 -10.29
N PHE A 102 14.98 -5.72 -10.78
CA PHE A 102 14.52 -4.63 -9.93
C PHE A 102 13.09 -4.91 -9.43
N GLY A 103 12.88 -4.77 -8.11
CA GLY A 103 11.55 -4.75 -7.51
C GLY A 103 10.73 -3.53 -7.97
N ARG A 104 9.45 -3.50 -7.59
CA ARG A 104 8.56 -2.36 -7.88
C ARG A 104 7.84 -1.89 -6.62
N ASN A 105 7.65 -0.58 -6.52
CA ASN A 105 6.89 0.03 -5.42
C ASN A 105 5.41 0.26 -5.78
N MET A 106 5.04 0.08 -7.05
CA MET A 106 3.73 0.32 -7.62
C MET A 106 3.42 -0.69 -8.71
N VAL A 107 2.13 -0.99 -8.91
CA VAL A 107 1.67 -1.86 -9.97
C VAL A 107 2.09 -1.26 -11.33
N PRO A 108 2.67 -2.07 -12.25
CA PRO A 108 3.02 -1.59 -13.58
C PRO A 108 1.77 -1.09 -14.32
N VAL A 109 1.89 0.07 -14.95
CA VAL A 109 0.89 0.58 -15.90
C VAL A 109 1.49 0.42 -17.29
N ASP A 110 0.82 -0.35 -18.16
CA ASP A 110 1.25 -0.50 -19.54
C ASP A 110 1.10 0.85 -20.26
N LYS A 111 2.13 1.25 -21.00
CA LYS A 111 2.22 2.51 -21.74
C LYS A 111 2.75 2.31 -23.16
N LYS A 112 2.83 1.08 -23.66
CA LYS A 112 3.37 0.78 -25.01
C LYS A 112 2.76 1.66 -26.10
N ASP A 113 1.46 1.90 -26.02
CA ASP A 113 0.67 2.65 -26.99
C ASP A 113 1.00 4.15 -27.04
N LYS A 114 1.58 4.70 -25.97
CA LYS A 114 1.99 6.12 -25.91
C LYS A 114 3.43 6.34 -26.33
N VAL A 115 4.25 5.28 -26.31
CA VAL A 115 5.64 5.33 -26.73
C VAL A 115 5.74 5.28 -28.25
N SER A 116 4.91 4.48 -28.92
CA SER A 116 4.85 4.37 -30.39
C SER A 116 4.46 5.67 -31.10
N ILE A 117 3.66 6.53 -30.48
CA ILE A 117 3.23 7.82 -31.07
C ILE A 117 4.39 8.83 -31.10
N GLY A 118 5.35 8.75 -30.16
CA GLY A 118 6.49 9.65 -30.10
C GLY A 118 7.62 9.33 -31.08
N ILE A 119 7.67 8.10 -31.60
CA ILE A 119 8.72 7.62 -32.53
C ILE A 119 8.32 7.75 -34.00
N SER A 120 7.02 7.92 -34.31
CA SER A 120 6.55 8.17 -35.68
C SER A 120 6.55 9.64 -36.10
N THR A 121 7.08 10.54 -35.25
CA THR A 121 7.18 11.99 -35.55
C THR A 121 8.64 12.46 -35.69
N ILE A 122 9.59 11.55 -35.89
CA ILE A 122 11.01 11.86 -36.15
C ILE A 122 11.41 11.26 -37.49
#